data_AF-A0A949CVJ6-F1
#
_entry.id   AF-A0A949CVJ6-F1
#
_cell.length_a   1.000
_cell.length_b   1.000
_cell.length_c   1.000
_cell.angle_alpha   90.00
_cell.angle_beta   90.00
_cell.angle_gamma   90.00
#
_symmetry.space_group_name_H-M   'P 1'
#
loop_
_entity.id
_entity.type
_entity.pdbx_description
1 polymer ?
#
loop_
_entity_poly.entity_id
_entity_poly.type
_entity_poly.pdbx_seq_one_letter_code
_entity_poly.pdbx_strand_id
1 'polypeptide(L)'
;MQTKRKILSLPNEQSLLLQQITASIPSHLQERYDLLISKRQDNTLTDKEYQELINLGEQIEAIDVTRLEKLTELAKLRQMSLNSVIEEFQLQPQVLVVGCVSDSVTHHLRLLSALR
;
A
#
# COMPACT_ATOMS: atom_id res chain seq x y z
N MET A 1 39.66 -3.14 23.39
CA MET A 1 38.47 -4.00 23.16
C MET A 1 37.26 -3.10 22.90
N GLN A 2 37.01 -2.73 21.65
CA GLN A 2 35.79 -2.00 21.26
C GLN A 2 35.22 -2.67 20.00
N THR A 3 34.42 -3.72 20.22
CA THR A 3 33.68 -4.38 19.14
C THR A 3 32.47 -3.51 18.83
N LYS A 4 32.65 -2.50 17.99
CA LYS A 4 31.52 -1.83 17.34
C LYS A 4 30.78 -2.91 16.57
N ARG A 5 29.60 -3.31 17.05
CA ARG A 5 28.68 -4.17 16.31
C ARG A 5 28.29 -3.41 15.06
N LYS A 6 29.08 -3.61 14.00
CA LYS A 6 28.69 -3.28 12.65
C LYS A 6 27.59 -4.30 12.36
N ILE A 7 26.35 -3.91 12.64
CA ILE A 7 25.17 -4.62 12.13
C ILE A 7 25.23 -4.38 10.62
N LEU A 8 26.08 -5.16 9.96
CA LEU A 8 26.22 -5.24 8.52
C LEU A 8 25.06 -6.12 8.08
N SER A 9 23.86 -5.53 7.97
CA SER A 9 22.87 -6.15 7.10
C SER A 9 23.54 -6.25 5.72
N LEU A 10 23.55 -7.46 5.16
CA LEU A 10 24.21 -7.71 3.89
C LEU A 10 23.50 -6.86 2.82
N PRO A 11 24.23 -6.30 1.83
CA PRO A 11 23.61 -5.58 0.71
C PRO A 11 22.46 -6.37 0.05
N ASN A 12 22.56 -7.69 0.07
CA ASN A 12 21.54 -8.62 -0.45
C ASN A 12 20.21 -8.55 0.30
N GLU A 13 20.24 -8.40 1.63
CA GLU A 13 19.04 -8.33 2.47
C GLU A 13 18.28 -7.02 2.24
N GLN A 14 19.00 -5.90 2.18
CA GLN A 14 18.40 -4.58 1.88
C GLN A 14 17.81 -4.55 0.47
N SER A 15 18.52 -5.13 -0.52
CA SER A 15 18.04 -5.22 -1.90
C SER A 15 16.78 -6.06 -2.02
N LEU A 16 16.70 -7.18 -1.28
CA LEU A 16 15.53 -8.06 -1.28
C LEU A 16 14.33 -7.39 -0.60
N LEU A 17 14.54 -6.73 0.53
CA LEU A 17 13.49 -5.92 1.19
C LEU A 17 12.99 -4.82 0.26
N LEU A 18 13.89 -4.09 -0.40
CA LEU A 18 13.50 -3.04 -1.33
C LEU A 18 12.66 -3.60 -2.48
N GLN A 19 13.08 -4.72 -3.09
CA GLN A 19 12.31 -5.37 -4.15
C GLN A 19 10.88 -5.71 -3.69
N GLN A 20 10.75 -6.26 -2.49
CA GLN A 20 9.45 -6.62 -1.92
C GLN A 20 8.59 -5.40 -1.57
N ILE A 21 9.21 -4.30 -1.13
CA ILE A 21 8.51 -3.04 -0.82
C ILE A 21 8.00 -2.38 -2.10
N THR A 22 8.79 -2.41 -3.17
CA THR A 22 8.45 -1.84 -4.48
C THR A 22 7.45 -2.68 -5.27
N ALA A 23 7.11 -3.89 -4.81
CA ALA A 23 6.09 -4.71 -5.44
C ALA A 23 4.72 -4.01 -5.34
N SER A 24 4.14 -3.73 -6.50
CA SER A 24 2.78 -3.21 -6.61
C SER A 24 1.76 -4.28 -6.24
N ILE A 25 0.55 -3.85 -5.91
CA ILE A 25 -0.60 -4.76 -5.85
C ILE A 25 -0.72 -5.48 -7.21
N PRO A 26 -0.98 -6.80 -7.23
CA PRO A 26 -1.22 -7.52 -8.46
C PRO A 26 -2.33 -6.86 -9.27
N SER A 27 -2.09 -6.57 -10.57
CA SER A 27 -3.01 -5.79 -11.39
C SER A 27 -4.42 -6.40 -11.45
N HIS A 28 -4.53 -7.74 -11.49
CA HIS A 28 -5.82 -8.42 -11.48
C HIS A 28 -6.66 -8.15 -10.23
N LEU A 29 -6.03 -7.98 -9.05
CA LEU A 29 -6.74 -7.65 -7.81
C LEU A 29 -7.25 -6.21 -7.87
N GLN A 30 -6.39 -5.30 -8.33
CA GLN A 30 -6.74 -3.89 -8.51
C GLN A 30 -7.89 -3.72 -9.53
N GLU A 31 -7.77 -4.34 -10.71
CA GLU A 31 -8.78 -4.32 -11.76
C GLU A 31 -10.13 -4.90 -11.29
N ARG A 32 -10.09 -6.01 -10.54
CA ARG A 32 -11.30 -6.61 -9.99
C ARG A 32 -11.93 -5.70 -8.94
N TYR A 33 -11.14 -5.12 -8.05
CA TYR A 33 -11.60 -4.18 -7.05
C TYR A 33 -12.28 -2.96 -7.72
N ASP A 34 -11.63 -2.35 -8.71
CA ASP A 34 -12.13 -1.18 -9.43
C ASP A 34 -13.44 -1.49 -10.18
N LEU A 35 -13.55 -2.68 -10.79
CA LEU A 35 -14.78 -3.14 -11.41
C LEU A 35 -15.93 -3.25 -10.40
N LEU A 36 -15.70 -3.85 -9.23
CA LEU A 36 -16.71 -4.00 -8.20
C LEU A 36 -17.11 -2.65 -7.59
N ILE A 37 -16.18 -1.70 -7.48
CA ILE A 37 -16.48 -0.32 -7.10
C ILE A 37 -17.38 0.35 -8.15
N SER A 38 -17.11 0.19 -9.44
CA SER A 38 -17.97 0.72 -10.51
C SER A 38 -19.37 0.11 -10.41
N LYS A 39 -19.48 -1.21 -10.26
CA LYS A 39 -20.78 -1.89 -10.10
C LYS A 39 -21.55 -1.41 -8.86
N ARG A 40 -20.85 -1.11 -7.76
CA ARG A 40 -21.44 -0.52 -6.55
C ARG A 40 -22.03 0.86 -6.84
N GLN A 41 -21.30 1.70 -7.57
CA GLN A 41 -21.75 3.05 -7.97
C GLN A 41 -22.97 2.99 -8.90
N ASP A 42 -23.01 2.00 -9.79
CA ASP A 42 -24.13 1.76 -10.71
C ASP A 42 -25.31 1.05 -10.04
N ASN A 43 -25.21 0.68 -8.75
CA ASN A 43 -26.19 -0.13 -8.02
C ASN A 43 -26.49 -1.49 -8.68
N THR A 44 -25.53 -2.04 -9.44
CA THR A 44 -25.63 -3.35 -10.11
C THR A 44 -24.83 -4.44 -9.40
N LEU A 45 -24.24 -4.12 -8.25
CA LEU A 45 -23.47 -5.05 -7.44
C LEU A 45 -24.39 -6.06 -6.75
N THR A 46 -24.11 -7.35 -6.93
CA THR A 46 -24.84 -8.43 -6.25
C THR A 46 -24.30 -8.67 -4.85
N ASP A 47 -25.06 -9.33 -3.97
CA ASP A 47 -24.60 -9.68 -2.61
C ASP A 47 -23.30 -10.50 -2.61
N LYS A 48 -23.16 -11.43 -3.57
CA LYS A 48 -21.94 -12.23 -3.72
C LYS A 48 -20.73 -11.36 -4.07
N GLU A 49 -20.94 -10.40 -4.97
CA GLU A 49 -19.89 -9.46 -5.39
C GLU A 49 -19.59 -8.43 -4.31
N TYR A 50 -20.56 -8.09 -3.46
CA TYR A 50 -20.31 -7.27 -2.28
C TYR A 50 -19.39 -7.97 -1.28
N GLN A 51 -19.62 -9.26 -1.01
CA GLN A 51 -18.71 -10.06 -0.20
C GLN A 51 -17.32 -10.17 -0.84
N GLU A 52 -17.27 -10.34 -2.16
CA GLU A 52 -16.00 -10.34 -2.90
C GLU A 52 -15.25 -9.01 -2.77
N LEU A 53 -15.95 -7.88 -2.85
CA LEU A 53 -15.37 -6.55 -2.68
C LEU A 53 -14.76 -6.36 -1.28
N ILE A 54 -15.43 -6.86 -0.24
CA ILE A 54 -14.89 -6.85 1.13
C ILE A 54 -13.61 -7.68 1.20
N ASN A 55 -13.66 -8.92 0.73
CA ASN A 55 -12.52 -9.83 0.76
C ASN A 55 -11.32 -9.31 -0.05
N LEU A 56 -11.57 -8.61 -1.16
CA LEU A 56 -10.51 -7.96 -1.94
C LEU A 56 -9.92 -6.77 -1.17
N GLY A 57 -10.74 -5.98 -0.48
CA GLY A 57 -10.26 -4.93 0.41
C GLY A 57 -9.32 -5.46 1.48
N GLU A 58 -9.73 -6.52 2.20
CA GLU A 58 -8.91 -7.15 3.24
C GLU A 58 -7.58 -7.70 2.70
N GLN A 59 -7.60 -8.32 1.52
CA GLN A 59 -6.38 -8.82 0.87
C GLN A 59 -5.41 -7.70 0.55
N ILE A 60 -5.91 -6.56 0.07
CA ILE A 60 -5.05 -5.44 -0.28
C ILE A 60 -4.51 -4.74 0.99
N GLU A 61 -5.35 -4.54 2.00
CA GLU A 61 -4.90 -4.03 3.31
C GLU A 61 -3.79 -4.93 3.91
N ALA A 62 -3.91 -6.25 3.80
CA ALA A 62 -2.87 -7.17 4.25
C ALA A 62 -1.54 -7.00 3.49
N ILE A 63 -1.60 -6.73 2.18
CA ILE A 63 -0.41 -6.40 1.37
C ILE A 63 0.22 -5.09 1.87
N ASP A 64 -0.58 -4.09 2.17
CA ASP A 64 -0.11 -2.79 2.64
C ASP A 64 0.51 -2.87 4.04
N VAL A 65 -0.09 -3.63 4.96
CA VAL A 65 0.48 -3.93 6.29
C VAL A 65 1.84 -4.61 6.13
N THR A 66 1.91 -5.65 5.30
CA THR A 66 3.16 -6.36 5.01
C THR A 66 4.23 -5.43 4.44
N ARG A 67 3.84 -4.48 3.58
CA ARG A 67 4.75 -3.48 3.02
C ARG A 67 5.28 -2.53 4.10
N LEU A 68 4.41 -2.08 5.02
CA LEU A 68 4.78 -1.21 6.13
C LEU A 68 5.74 -1.90 7.12
N GLU A 69 5.53 -3.19 7.38
CA GLU A 69 6.44 -4.01 8.20
C GLU A 69 7.85 -4.06 7.58
N LYS A 70 7.95 -4.32 6.27
CA LYS A 70 9.22 -4.36 5.53
C LYS A 70 9.92 -3.00 5.48
N LEU A 71 9.16 -1.93 5.28
CA LEU A 71 9.67 -0.56 5.37
C LEU A 71 10.27 -0.27 6.74
N THR A 72 9.59 -0.71 7.80
CA THR A 72 10.07 -0.58 9.18
C THR A 72 11.34 -1.39 9.42
N GLU A 73 11.44 -2.59 8.85
CA GLU A 73 12.65 -3.41 8.88
C GLU A 73 13.82 -2.72 8.15
N LEU A 74 13.57 -2.19 6.95
CA LEU A 74 14.57 -1.45 6.18
C LEU A 74 15.09 -0.22 6.94
N ALA A 75 14.19 0.53 7.60
CA ALA A 75 14.55 1.66 8.46
C ALA A 75 15.46 1.25 9.62
N LYS A 76 15.17 0.11 10.28
CA LYS A 76 16.03 -0.44 11.33
C LYS A 76 17.41 -0.83 10.80
N LEU A 77 17.48 -1.49 9.64
CA LEU A 77 18.75 -1.90 9.03
C LEU A 77 19.62 -0.70 8.65
N ARG A 78 19.00 0.39 8.19
CA ARG A 78 19.69 1.63 7.82
C ARG A 78 19.93 2.60 8.98
N GLN A 79 19.38 2.31 10.16
CA GLN A 79 19.41 3.21 11.33
C GLN A 79 18.80 4.59 10.99
N MET A 80 17.76 4.60 10.18
CA MET A 80 17.03 5.79 9.74
C MET A 80 15.62 5.77 10.31
N SER A 81 14.97 6.95 10.34
CA SER A 81 13.54 7.00 10.64
C SER A 81 12.74 6.40 9.49
N LEU A 82 11.55 5.85 9.79
CA LEU A 82 10.63 5.34 8.77
C LEU A 82 10.31 6.41 7.72
N ASN A 83 10.06 7.65 8.15
CA ASN A 83 9.78 8.78 7.26
C ASN A 83 10.96 9.07 6.31
N SER A 84 12.19 9.03 6.82
CA SER A 84 13.39 9.25 6.01
C SER A 84 13.55 8.17 4.93
N VAL A 85 13.21 6.91 5.23
CA VAL A 85 13.23 5.82 4.24
C VAL A 85 12.13 6.02 3.19
N ILE A 86 10.92 6.39 3.62
CA ILE A 86 9.80 6.67 2.70
C ILE A 86 10.17 7.78 1.70
N GLU A 87 10.77 8.87 2.20
CA GLU A 87 11.24 10.00 1.39
C GLU A 87 12.39 9.61 0.44
N GLU A 88 13.40 8.92 0.95
CA GLU A 88 14.61 8.53 0.19
C GLU A 88 14.27 7.65 -1.01
N PHE A 89 13.38 6.68 -0.84
CA PHE A 89 13.02 5.73 -1.88
C PHE A 89 11.83 6.19 -2.73
N GLN A 90 11.35 7.44 -2.54
CA GLN A 90 10.15 7.99 -3.18
C GLN A 90 8.96 7.02 -3.10
N LEU A 91 8.89 6.27 -1.99
CA LEU A 91 7.87 5.26 -1.80
C LEU A 91 6.60 5.98 -1.41
N GLN A 92 5.76 6.28 -2.40
CA GLN A 92 4.41 6.76 -2.13
C GLN A 92 3.70 5.64 -1.33
N PRO A 93 3.16 5.93 -0.13
CA PRO A 93 2.21 5.00 0.47
C PRO A 93 1.10 4.80 -0.56
N GLN A 94 0.95 3.58 -1.06
CA GLN A 94 -0.18 3.20 -1.89
C GLN A 94 -1.39 3.21 -0.96
N VAL A 95 -1.96 4.40 -0.73
CA VAL A 95 -3.19 4.54 0.04
C VAL A 95 -4.29 4.04 -0.88
N LEU A 96 -4.62 2.76 -0.79
CA LEU A 96 -5.90 2.32 -1.27
C LEU A 96 -6.94 2.92 -0.34
N VAL A 97 -7.69 3.87 -0.90
CA VAL A 97 -8.93 4.33 -0.28
C VAL A 97 -9.88 3.15 -0.36
N VAL A 98 -9.77 2.24 0.61
CA VAL A 98 -10.87 1.34 0.96
C VAL A 98 -12.02 2.28 1.20
N GLY A 99 -13.05 2.19 0.35
CA GLY A 99 -14.21 3.08 0.37
C GLY A 99 -14.95 2.92 1.68
N CYS A 100 -14.40 3.50 2.75
CA CYS A 100 -14.97 3.61 4.06
C CYS A 100 -16.28 4.35 3.89
N VAL A 101 -17.29 3.77 4.51
CA VAL A 101 -18.69 4.19 4.50
C VAL A 101 -18.76 5.58 5.14
N SER A 102 -18.52 6.62 4.36
CA SER A 102 -18.71 8.02 4.74
C SER A 102 -18.86 8.83 3.46
N ASP A 103 -20.09 9.30 3.29
CA ASP A 103 -20.66 9.85 2.08
C ASP A 103 -20.01 11.16 1.61
N SER A 104 -20.17 11.42 0.31
CA SER A 104 -20.26 12.74 -0.30
C SER A 104 -19.00 13.61 -0.44
N VAL A 105 -18.02 13.57 0.47
CA VAL A 105 -16.97 14.62 0.49
C VAL A 105 -15.80 14.35 -0.48
N THR A 106 -15.50 13.09 -0.80
CA THR A 106 -14.23 12.75 -1.48
C THR A 106 -14.29 12.85 -3.01
N HIS A 107 -15.48 12.87 -3.62
CA HIS A 107 -15.60 13.05 -5.07
C HIS A 107 -15.12 14.44 -5.52
N HIS A 108 -15.29 15.45 -4.65
CA HIS A 108 -14.88 16.83 -4.95
C HIS A 108 -13.36 17.04 -4.89
N LEU A 109 -12.65 16.29 -4.05
CA LEU A 109 -11.19 16.39 -3.92
C LEU A 109 -10.42 15.72 -5.05
N ARG A 110 -10.98 14.69 -5.71
CA ARG A 110 -10.36 14.07 -6.90
C ARG A 110 -10.50 14.90 -8.17
N LEU A 111 -11.55 15.74 -8.28
CA LEU A 111 -11.70 16.63 -9.44
C LEU A 111 -10.74 17.84 -9.37
N LEU A 112 -10.38 18.31 -8.17
CA LEU A 112 -9.50 19.47 -7.99
C LEU A 112 -8.01 19.16 -8.27
N SER A 113 -7.58 17.91 -8.16
CA SER A 113 -6.21 17.51 -8.54
C SER A 113 -6.04 17.16 -10.02
N ALA A 114 -7.14 17.06 -10.79
CA ALA A 114 -7.13 16.75 -12.23
C ALA A 114 -7.23 18.00 -13.13
N LEU A 115 -7.32 19.20 -12.55
CA LEU A 115 -7.37 20.49 -13.27
C LEU A 115 -6.13 21.35 -13.00
N ARG A 116 -4.93 20.77 -13.11
CA ARG A 116 -3.68 21.55 -13.10
C ARG A 116 -2.78 21.20 -14.26
#